data_AF-A0A3M1SDI4-F1
#
_entry.id   AF-A0A3M1SDI4-F1
#
_cell.length_a   1.000
_cell.length_b   1.000
_cell.length_c   1.000
_cell.angle_alpha   90.00
_cell.angle_beta   90.00
_cell.angle_gamma   90.00
#
_symmetry.space_group_name_H-M   'P 1'
#
loop_
_entity.id
_entity.type
_entity.pdbx_description
1 polymer ?
#
loop_
_entity_poly.entity_id
_entity_poly.type
_entity_poly.pdbx_seq_one_letter_code
_entity_poly.pdbx_strand_id
1 'polypeptide(L)'
;MSSTLPSSRGRHVNTGLGLRLVPLDIGHPDYMAVVDPDTAFWALAPRDELAEALCSGPLLDEPAAKREVLRDEIEALRFRLTPMAVYFNATDRCNLDCTYCYIPREMRREGRHMSADELCRALTILRDYFAENLPAGRKPDIIFHGAEPLLNREAIFTGIDRFADDFRFGIQTNGTLLDDDALEFLTSRNVGIGLSLDGHEASVADRTRKTWAGSGTFASVDALFEKLRGYPNYNVLCTVTKENMMALTDLVEYLHARHVPVCMLNPLRCTSPE
;
A
#
# COMPACT_ATOMS: atom_id res chain seq x y z
N MET A 1 -53.66 -18.47 20.25
CA MET A 1 -52.77 -17.70 21.14
C MET A 1 -51.90 -16.83 20.24
N SER A 2 -52.30 -15.57 20.08
CA SER A 2 -51.59 -14.57 19.29
C SER A 2 -50.50 -13.97 20.18
N SER A 3 -49.22 -14.29 19.91
CA SER A 3 -48.11 -13.58 20.54
C SER A 3 -47.85 -12.30 19.76
N THR A 4 -48.42 -11.21 20.24
CA THR A 4 -48.07 -9.85 19.83
C THR A 4 -46.62 -9.56 20.18
N LEU A 5 -45.73 -9.59 19.19
CA LEU A 5 -44.43 -8.92 19.29
C LEU A 5 -44.69 -7.41 19.41
N PRO A 6 -44.02 -6.69 20.33
CA PRO A 6 -44.20 -5.26 20.44
C PRO A 6 -43.71 -4.55 19.17
N SER A 7 -44.53 -3.61 18.70
CA SER A 7 -44.24 -2.70 17.60
C SER A 7 -43.13 -1.71 18.02
N SER A 8 -41.87 -2.10 17.88
CA SER A 8 -40.83 -1.12 17.54
C SER A 8 -40.68 -1.16 16.02
N ARG A 9 -40.65 0.01 15.37
CA ARG A 9 -40.11 0.13 14.02
C ARG A 9 -38.61 -0.21 14.15
N GLY A 10 -38.28 -1.50 14.10
CA GLY A 10 -37.08 -2.08 14.70
C GLY A 10 -35.78 -1.63 14.03
N ARG A 11 -35.23 -0.50 14.47
CA ARG A 11 -33.83 -0.15 14.27
C ARG A 11 -33.02 -0.92 15.32
N HIS A 12 -32.46 -2.05 14.91
CA HIS A 12 -31.78 -3.02 15.75
C HIS A 12 -30.29 -2.67 15.98
N VAL A 13 -30.01 -1.49 16.54
CA VAL A 13 -28.63 -1.10 16.89
C VAL A 13 -28.21 -1.81 18.17
N ASN A 14 -27.08 -2.50 18.14
CA ASN A 14 -26.49 -3.21 19.30
C ASN A 14 -27.39 -4.29 19.94
N THR A 15 -28.42 -4.77 19.24
CA THR A 15 -29.30 -5.87 19.72
C THR A 15 -28.86 -7.24 19.22
N GLY A 16 -27.73 -7.34 18.52
CA GLY A 16 -27.22 -8.57 17.91
C GLY A 16 -27.85 -8.95 16.55
N LEU A 17 -28.92 -8.27 16.13
CA LEU A 17 -29.68 -8.50 14.89
C LEU A 17 -29.64 -7.32 13.90
N GLY A 18 -28.68 -6.41 14.05
CA GLY A 18 -28.48 -5.24 13.18
C GLY A 18 -27.09 -4.64 13.34
N LEU A 19 -26.93 -3.33 13.06
CA LEU A 19 -25.65 -2.63 13.18
C LEU A 19 -25.08 -2.74 14.61
N ARG A 20 -23.77 -3.02 14.72
CA ARG A 20 -23.05 -3.06 16.00
C ARG A 20 -22.12 -1.86 16.12
N LEU A 21 -22.72 -0.70 16.34
CA LEU A 21 -21.97 0.55 16.45
C LEU A 21 -21.33 0.67 17.82
N VAL A 22 -20.00 0.65 17.83
CA VAL A 22 -19.14 0.83 19.00
C VAL A 22 -18.56 2.25 18.95
N PRO A 23 -18.90 3.13 19.90
CA PRO A 23 -18.25 4.41 20.05
C PRO A 23 -16.79 4.22 20.49
N LEU A 24 -15.88 4.94 19.84
CA LEU A 24 -14.45 4.94 20.11
C LEU A 24 -13.98 6.39 20.32
N ASP A 25 -13.38 6.65 21.48
CA ASP A 25 -12.73 7.92 21.74
C ASP A 25 -11.39 7.99 20.98
N ILE A 26 -11.31 8.94 20.05
CA ILE A 26 -10.13 9.18 19.20
C ILE A 26 -9.28 10.36 19.67
N GLY A 27 -9.58 10.95 20.84
CA GLY A 27 -8.88 12.11 21.39
C GLY A 27 -9.19 13.44 20.70
N HIS A 28 -10.13 13.48 19.75
CA HIS A 28 -10.56 14.71 19.09
C HIS A 28 -11.52 15.51 20.00
N PRO A 29 -11.37 16.84 20.13
CA PRO A 29 -12.21 17.65 21.04
C PRO A 29 -13.71 17.56 20.71
N ASP A 30 -14.07 17.61 19.43
CA ASP A 30 -15.49 17.74 19.02
C ASP A 30 -16.13 16.43 18.49
N TYR A 31 -15.34 15.41 18.16
CA TYR A 31 -15.82 14.21 17.47
C TYR A 31 -15.41 12.94 18.20
N MET A 32 -16.27 11.93 18.12
CA MET A 32 -15.95 10.52 18.41
C MET A 32 -16.05 9.71 17.13
N ALA A 33 -15.24 8.65 17.02
CA ALA A 33 -15.46 7.67 15.97
C ALA A 33 -16.55 6.68 16.42
N VAL A 34 -17.35 6.22 15.47
CA VAL A 34 -18.30 5.12 15.68
C VAL A 34 -17.97 4.05 14.66
N VAL A 35 -17.79 2.82 15.12
CA VAL A 35 -17.28 1.71 14.28
C VAL A 35 -18.21 0.51 14.36
N ASP A 36 -18.51 -0.10 13.22
CA ASP A 36 -19.12 -1.43 13.13
C ASP A 36 -18.05 -2.44 12.70
N PRO A 37 -17.48 -3.22 13.62
CA PRO A 37 -16.31 -4.07 13.34
C PRO A 37 -16.62 -5.21 12.37
N ASP A 38 -17.89 -5.60 12.24
CA ASP A 38 -18.32 -6.68 11.34
C ASP A 38 -18.31 -6.22 9.88
N THR A 39 -18.53 -4.93 9.64
CA THR A 39 -18.63 -4.32 8.29
C THR A 39 -17.50 -3.37 7.96
N ALA A 40 -16.54 -3.18 8.89
CA ALA A 40 -15.48 -2.16 8.84
C ALA A 40 -16.00 -0.74 8.56
N PHE A 41 -17.31 -0.50 8.73
CA PHE A 41 -17.89 0.81 8.62
C PHE A 41 -17.42 1.68 9.78
N TRP A 42 -17.05 2.91 9.48
CA TRP A 42 -16.76 3.91 10.49
C TRP A 42 -17.28 5.28 10.07
N ALA A 43 -17.62 6.10 11.05
CA ALA A 43 -17.98 7.50 10.85
C ALA A 43 -17.55 8.34 12.05
N LEU A 44 -17.43 9.66 11.84
CA LEU A 44 -17.26 10.62 12.93
C LEU A 44 -18.64 11.15 13.33
N ALA A 45 -18.94 11.07 14.62
CA ALA A 45 -20.14 11.64 15.22
C ALA A 45 -19.74 12.77 16.17
N PRO A 46 -20.41 13.94 16.14
CA PRO A 46 -20.21 14.98 17.15
C PRO A 46 -20.44 14.41 18.55
N ARG A 47 -19.62 14.82 19.52
CA ARG A 47 -19.69 14.26 20.88
C ARG A 47 -21.01 14.55 21.59
N ASP A 48 -21.55 15.74 21.35
CA ASP A 48 -22.82 16.22 21.90
C ASP A 48 -24.05 15.58 21.23
N GLU A 49 -23.91 15.11 19.99
CA GLU A 49 -24.99 14.46 19.23
C GLU A 49 -24.87 12.92 19.18
N LEU A 50 -23.86 12.32 19.83
CA LEU A 50 -23.58 10.88 19.72
C LEU A 50 -24.81 10.00 20.04
N ALA A 51 -25.55 10.34 21.09
CA ALA A 51 -26.72 9.57 21.48
C ALA A 51 -27.80 9.58 20.39
N GLU A 52 -28.03 10.73 19.76
CA GLU A 52 -28.99 10.89 18.67
C GLU A 52 -28.51 10.16 17.41
N ALA A 53 -27.23 10.32 17.05
CA ALA A 53 -26.59 9.64 15.94
C ALA A 53 -26.66 8.10 16.03
N LEU A 54 -26.63 7.54 17.24
CA LEU A 54 -26.76 6.09 17.49
C LEU A 54 -28.21 5.59 17.55
N CYS A 55 -29.18 6.49 17.67
CA CYS A 55 -30.61 6.15 17.76
C CYS A 55 -31.36 6.37 16.44
N SER A 56 -30.98 7.38 15.67
CA SER A 56 -31.65 7.73 14.42
C SER A 56 -30.80 8.57 13.47
N GLY A 57 -31.05 8.42 12.18
CA GLY A 57 -30.53 9.32 11.16
C GLY A 57 -29.66 8.61 10.11
N PRO A 58 -29.02 9.39 9.22
CA PRO A 58 -28.22 8.86 8.11
C PRO A 58 -27.12 7.89 8.55
N LEU A 59 -26.54 8.14 9.74
CA LEU A 59 -25.52 7.31 10.38
C LEU A 59 -25.97 5.87 10.69
N LEU A 60 -27.28 5.62 10.76
CA LEU A 60 -27.84 4.27 10.89
C LEU A 60 -28.45 3.75 9.60
N ASP A 61 -29.14 4.62 8.86
CA ASP A 61 -29.99 4.20 7.74
C ASP A 61 -29.17 3.74 6.54
N GLU A 62 -28.12 4.48 6.15
CA GLU A 62 -27.28 4.08 5.02
C GLU A 62 -26.44 2.83 5.29
N PRO A 63 -25.75 2.71 6.44
CA PRO A 63 -24.95 1.53 6.72
C PRO A 63 -25.82 0.30 6.93
N ALA A 64 -27.02 0.43 7.52
CA ALA A 64 -27.95 -0.69 7.66
C ALA A 64 -28.41 -1.20 6.29
N ALA A 65 -28.70 -0.30 5.35
CA ALA A 65 -29.09 -0.68 3.99
C ALA A 65 -27.96 -1.38 3.21
N LYS A 66 -26.70 -1.03 3.50
CA LYS A 66 -25.51 -1.61 2.84
C LYS A 66 -24.86 -2.74 3.65
N ARG A 67 -25.34 -3.06 4.85
CA ARG A 67 -24.67 -3.96 5.81
C ARG A 67 -24.35 -5.33 5.22
N GLU A 68 -25.32 -5.98 4.58
CA GLU A 68 -25.12 -7.30 3.99
C GLU A 68 -24.09 -7.25 2.85
N VAL A 69 -24.13 -6.20 2.02
CA VAL A 69 -23.14 -6.00 0.95
C VAL A 69 -21.73 -5.80 1.54
N LEU A 70 -21.58 -4.92 2.54
CA LEU A 70 -20.29 -4.67 3.19
C LEU A 70 -19.75 -5.91 3.92
N ARG A 71 -20.64 -6.70 4.55
CA ARG A 71 -20.24 -7.95 5.22
C ARG A 71 -19.78 -8.98 4.20
N ASP A 72 -20.52 -9.14 3.11
CA ASP A 72 -20.16 -10.06 2.03
C ASP A 72 -18.88 -9.61 1.33
N GLU A 73 -18.66 -8.31 1.16
CA GLU A 73 -17.39 -7.75 0.67
C GLU A 73 -16.24 -8.09 1.63
N ILE A 74 -16.39 -7.89 2.94
CA ILE A 74 -15.36 -8.26 3.93
C ILE A 74 -15.09 -9.75 3.95
N GLU A 75 -16.12 -10.58 3.92
CA GLU A 75 -15.97 -12.03 3.86
C GLU A 75 -15.24 -12.42 2.56
N ALA A 76 -15.60 -11.80 1.44
CA ALA A 76 -14.92 -12.02 0.18
C ALA A 76 -13.44 -11.61 0.27
N LEU A 77 -13.15 -10.40 0.78
CA LEU A 77 -11.79 -9.88 0.98
C LEU A 77 -10.95 -10.80 1.89
N ARG A 78 -11.55 -11.36 2.94
CA ARG A 78 -10.85 -12.19 3.94
C ARG A 78 -10.68 -13.65 3.50
N PHE A 79 -11.68 -14.22 2.83
CA PHE A 79 -11.78 -15.67 2.70
C PHE A 79 -12.01 -16.16 1.26
N ARG A 80 -12.42 -15.29 0.33
CA ARG A 80 -12.75 -15.69 -1.05
C ARG A 80 -11.83 -15.07 -2.10
N LEU A 81 -11.01 -14.09 -1.74
CA LEU A 81 -10.03 -13.53 -2.66
C LEU A 81 -8.90 -14.53 -2.91
N THR A 82 -8.78 -14.97 -4.15
CA THR A 82 -7.53 -15.52 -4.66
C THR A 82 -6.50 -14.38 -4.69
N PRO A 83 -5.27 -14.59 -4.18
CA PRO A 83 -4.19 -13.62 -4.36
C PRO A 83 -4.08 -13.23 -5.83
N MET A 84 -3.98 -11.93 -6.11
CA MET A 84 -3.81 -11.42 -7.47
C MET A 84 -2.51 -10.62 -7.63
N ALA A 85 -1.72 -10.51 -6.58
CA ALA A 85 -0.47 -9.76 -6.59
C ALA A 85 0.61 -10.51 -5.80
N VAL A 86 1.84 -10.48 -6.31
CA VAL A 86 3.03 -11.04 -5.66
C VAL A 86 4.08 -9.96 -5.52
N TYR A 87 4.54 -9.74 -4.29
CA TYR A 87 5.77 -8.99 -4.03
C TYR A 87 6.95 -9.94 -4.24
N PHE A 88 7.74 -9.68 -5.28
CA PHE A 88 8.78 -10.57 -5.76
C PHE A 88 10.16 -9.99 -5.48
N ASN A 89 10.91 -10.65 -4.60
CA ASN A 89 12.28 -10.26 -4.25
C ASN A 89 13.28 -10.92 -5.20
N ALA A 90 13.70 -10.19 -6.23
CA ALA A 90 14.69 -10.65 -7.21
C ALA A 90 16.15 -10.56 -6.69
N THR A 91 16.36 -9.88 -5.57
CA THR A 91 17.67 -9.74 -4.94
C THR A 91 17.56 -9.45 -3.45
N ASP A 92 18.49 -10.00 -2.68
CA ASP A 92 18.64 -9.68 -1.27
C ASP A 92 19.30 -8.32 -1.04
N ARG A 93 20.01 -7.77 -2.04
CA ARG A 93 20.93 -6.64 -1.88
C ARG A 93 20.24 -5.30 -2.05
N CYS A 94 20.72 -4.30 -1.32
CA CYS A 94 20.35 -2.90 -1.46
C CYS A 94 21.60 -2.02 -1.45
N ASN A 95 21.58 -0.92 -2.19
CA ASN A 95 22.63 0.09 -2.16
C ASN A 95 22.41 1.16 -1.07
N LEU A 96 21.30 1.10 -0.34
CA LEU A 96 20.99 1.94 0.82
C LEU A 96 21.03 1.17 2.15
N ASP A 97 21.31 1.91 3.21
CA ASP A 97 21.28 1.46 4.60
C ASP A 97 20.21 2.22 5.40
N CYS A 98 18.95 2.12 4.95
CA CYS A 98 17.85 2.84 5.60
C CYS A 98 17.69 2.39 7.06
N THR A 99 17.55 3.36 7.97
CA THR A 99 17.60 3.12 9.43
C THR A 99 16.43 2.28 9.94
N TYR A 100 15.31 2.25 9.23
CA TYR A 100 14.09 1.52 9.60
C TYR A 100 13.89 0.21 8.82
N CYS A 101 14.82 -0.16 7.93
CA CYS A 101 14.59 -1.26 6.99
C CYS A 101 14.50 -2.60 7.74
N TYR A 102 13.38 -3.32 7.56
CA TYR A 102 13.15 -4.62 8.21
C TYR A 102 13.99 -5.76 7.61
N ILE A 103 14.53 -5.59 6.39
CA ILE A 103 15.39 -6.61 5.77
C ILE A 103 16.75 -6.58 6.48
N PRO A 104 17.25 -7.74 6.97
CA PRO A 104 18.50 -7.81 7.73
C PRO A 104 19.65 -7.08 7.05
N ARG A 105 20.43 -6.36 7.84
CA ARG A 105 21.50 -5.50 7.33
C ARG A 105 22.59 -6.30 6.60
N GLU A 106 23.01 -7.46 7.12
CA GLU A 106 23.99 -8.30 6.41
C GLU A 106 23.43 -8.80 5.07
N MET A 107 22.16 -9.23 5.04
CA MET A 107 21.48 -9.66 3.82
C MET A 107 21.47 -8.55 2.76
N ARG A 108 21.12 -7.32 3.14
CA ARG A 108 21.14 -6.17 2.21
C ARG A 108 22.53 -5.84 1.67
N ARG A 109 23.57 -6.10 2.45
CA ARG A 109 24.95 -5.76 2.08
C ARG A 109 25.60 -6.84 1.21
N GLU A 110 25.41 -8.09 1.59
CA GLU A 110 26.21 -9.25 1.15
C GLU A 110 25.37 -10.39 0.55
N GLY A 111 24.05 -10.26 0.51
CA GLY A 111 23.16 -11.26 -0.07
C GLY A 111 23.35 -11.42 -1.59
N ARG A 112 22.49 -12.24 -2.22
CA ARG A 112 22.66 -12.62 -3.63
C ARG A 112 21.63 -11.97 -4.56
N HIS A 113 21.91 -12.11 -5.85
CA HIS A 113 20.95 -11.86 -6.92
C HIS A 113 20.42 -13.20 -7.43
N MET A 114 19.16 -13.25 -7.83
CA MET A 114 18.69 -14.33 -8.70
C MET A 114 19.34 -14.17 -10.09
N SER A 115 19.77 -15.27 -10.70
CA SER A 115 20.06 -15.25 -12.14
C SER A 115 18.78 -15.04 -12.95
N ALA A 116 18.91 -14.62 -14.22
CA ALA A 116 17.76 -14.50 -15.13
C ALA A 116 16.99 -15.83 -15.25
N ASP A 117 17.70 -16.95 -15.27
CA ASP A 117 17.09 -18.28 -15.31
C ASP A 117 16.33 -18.64 -14.02
N GLU A 118 16.89 -18.34 -12.85
CA GLU A 118 16.21 -18.54 -11.56
C GLU A 118 14.92 -17.72 -11.50
N LEU A 119 15.00 -16.44 -11.87
CA LEU A 119 13.86 -15.52 -11.90
C LEU A 119 12.79 -16.01 -12.87
N CYS A 120 13.16 -16.35 -14.11
CA CYS A 120 12.21 -16.85 -15.11
C CYS A 120 11.57 -18.18 -14.70
N ARG A 121 12.30 -19.08 -14.02
CA ARG A 121 11.72 -20.30 -13.47
C ARG A 121 10.67 -19.98 -12.40
N ALA A 122 10.95 -19.04 -11.50
CA ALA A 122 9.99 -18.62 -10.49
C ALA A 122 8.74 -17.96 -11.11
N LEU A 123 8.91 -17.10 -12.12
CA LEU A 123 7.78 -16.52 -12.87
C LEU A 123 6.96 -17.59 -13.61
N THR A 124 7.60 -18.64 -14.11
CA THR A 124 6.89 -19.78 -14.73
C THR A 124 5.97 -20.47 -13.72
N ILE A 125 6.48 -20.73 -12.51
CA ILE A 125 5.68 -21.34 -11.42
C ILE A 125 4.49 -20.45 -11.06
N LEU A 126 4.70 -19.13 -10.96
CA LEU A 126 3.63 -18.19 -10.66
C LEU A 126 2.59 -18.13 -11.77
N ARG A 127 3.02 -18.14 -13.04
CA ARG A 127 2.11 -18.14 -14.20
C ARG A 127 1.22 -19.36 -14.16
N ASP A 128 1.79 -20.54 -13.95
CA ASP A 128 1.06 -21.81 -13.91
C ASP A 128 0.06 -21.81 -12.75
N TYR A 129 0.49 -21.36 -11.56
CA TYR A 129 -0.41 -21.18 -10.41
C TYR A 129 -1.58 -20.26 -10.74
N PHE A 130 -1.33 -19.08 -11.32
CA PHE A 130 -2.40 -18.13 -11.60
C PHE A 130 -3.31 -18.57 -12.74
N ALA A 131 -2.79 -19.27 -13.74
CA ALA A 131 -3.60 -19.85 -14.81
C ALA A 131 -4.63 -20.87 -14.27
N GLU A 132 -4.30 -21.59 -13.19
CA GLU A 132 -5.20 -22.54 -12.53
C GLU A 132 -6.17 -21.87 -11.54
N ASN A 133 -5.76 -20.76 -10.91
CA ASN A 133 -6.47 -20.19 -9.77
C ASN A 133 -7.21 -18.88 -10.06
N LEU A 134 -6.95 -18.21 -11.20
CA LEU A 134 -7.63 -16.98 -11.59
C LEU A 134 -8.60 -17.21 -12.76
N PRO A 135 -9.72 -16.45 -12.81
CA PRO A 135 -10.57 -16.43 -13.99
C PRO A 135 -9.81 -16.06 -15.26
N ALA A 136 -10.15 -16.71 -16.38
CA ALA A 136 -9.56 -16.43 -17.68
C ALA A 136 -9.61 -14.93 -18.03
N GLY A 137 -8.51 -14.42 -18.59
CA GLY A 137 -8.38 -13.02 -18.99
C GLY A 137 -7.98 -12.05 -17.86
N ARG A 138 -7.81 -12.51 -16.61
CA ARG A 138 -7.20 -11.70 -15.55
C ARG A 138 -5.68 -11.88 -15.52
N LYS A 139 -4.94 -10.77 -15.63
CA LYS A 139 -3.50 -10.72 -15.40
C LYS A 139 -3.21 -10.39 -13.92
N PRO A 140 -2.48 -11.24 -13.19
CA PRO A 140 -1.99 -10.90 -11.86
C PRO A 140 -0.85 -9.88 -11.93
N ASP A 141 -0.61 -9.21 -10.80
CA ASP A 141 0.45 -8.25 -10.62
C ASP A 141 1.71 -8.91 -10.04
N ILE A 142 2.86 -8.70 -10.69
CA ILE A 142 4.17 -9.01 -10.11
C ILE A 142 4.86 -7.69 -9.78
N ILE A 143 5.02 -7.41 -8.49
CA ILE A 143 5.69 -6.21 -8.00
C ILE A 143 7.10 -6.61 -7.57
N PHE A 144 8.10 -6.24 -8.37
CA PHE A 144 9.49 -6.38 -7.95
C PHE A 144 9.76 -5.47 -6.76
N HIS A 145 10.12 -6.09 -5.65
CA HIS A 145 10.33 -5.47 -4.35
C HIS A 145 11.64 -6.00 -3.74
N GLY A 146 12.03 -5.47 -2.58
CA GLY A 146 12.91 -6.13 -1.61
C GLY A 146 14.18 -6.80 -2.16
N ALA A 147 15.40 -6.27 -2.00
CA ALA A 147 15.74 -5.01 -1.34
C ALA A 147 15.80 -3.81 -2.30
N GLU A 148 16.81 -3.66 -3.18
CA GLU A 148 16.74 -2.71 -4.31
C GLU A 148 16.67 -3.48 -5.64
N PRO A 149 15.51 -3.57 -6.29
CA PRO A 149 15.35 -4.40 -7.47
C PRO A 149 16.26 -4.00 -8.64
N LEU A 150 16.53 -2.70 -8.84
CA LEU A 150 17.37 -2.24 -9.96
C LEU A 150 18.85 -2.67 -9.85
N LEU A 151 19.30 -3.19 -8.71
CA LEU A 151 20.60 -3.87 -8.62
C LEU A 151 20.63 -5.17 -9.44
N ASN A 152 19.47 -5.78 -9.70
CA ASN A 152 19.31 -6.97 -10.54
C ASN A 152 18.52 -6.65 -11.83
N ARG A 153 18.74 -5.45 -12.40
CA ARG A 153 17.94 -4.95 -13.54
C ARG A 153 17.92 -5.90 -14.75
N GLU A 154 19.03 -6.56 -15.07
CA GLU A 154 19.12 -7.45 -16.23
C GLU A 154 18.15 -8.64 -16.14
N ALA A 155 18.14 -9.34 -15.00
CA ALA A 155 17.24 -10.46 -14.78
C ALA A 155 15.78 -10.00 -14.73
N ILE A 156 15.51 -8.85 -14.09
CA ILE A 156 14.16 -8.28 -14.01
C ILE A 156 13.64 -7.89 -15.38
N PHE A 157 14.44 -7.19 -16.19
CA PHE A 157 14.05 -6.74 -17.53
C PHE A 157 13.79 -7.93 -18.44
N THR A 158 14.64 -8.96 -18.37
CA THR A 158 14.41 -10.24 -19.05
C THR A 158 13.08 -10.89 -18.65
N GLY A 159 12.76 -10.88 -17.35
CA GLY A 159 11.49 -11.41 -16.83
C GLY A 159 10.27 -10.60 -17.28
N ILE A 160 10.37 -9.27 -17.29
CA ILE A 160 9.29 -8.38 -17.76
C ILE A 160 8.98 -8.67 -19.23
N ASP A 161 10.01 -8.67 -20.09
CA ASP A 161 9.82 -8.90 -21.53
C ASP A 161 9.26 -10.29 -21.82
N ARG A 162 9.77 -11.32 -21.13
CA ARG A 162 9.37 -12.71 -21.37
C ARG A 162 7.93 -13.02 -20.93
N PHE A 163 7.43 -12.36 -19.89
CA PHE A 163 6.14 -12.67 -19.28
C PHE A 163 5.15 -11.49 -19.34
N ALA A 164 5.34 -10.53 -20.25
CA ALA A 164 4.46 -9.37 -20.44
C ALA A 164 3.02 -9.75 -20.77
N ASP A 165 2.82 -10.89 -21.42
CA ASP A 165 1.49 -11.41 -21.73
C ASP A 165 0.82 -12.12 -20.55
N ASP A 166 1.60 -12.58 -19.57
CA ASP A 166 1.11 -13.31 -18.41
C ASP A 166 0.76 -12.37 -17.24
N PHE A 167 1.56 -11.32 -17.04
CA PHE A 167 1.48 -10.46 -15.86
C PHE A 167 1.36 -8.98 -16.20
N ARG A 168 0.89 -8.22 -15.22
CA ARG A 168 1.19 -6.79 -15.12
C ARG A 168 2.37 -6.63 -14.16
N PHE A 169 3.30 -5.76 -14.50
CA PHE A 169 4.50 -5.57 -13.70
C PHE A 169 4.49 -4.25 -12.96
N GLY A 170 5.07 -4.26 -11.77
CA GLY A 170 5.46 -3.07 -11.03
C GLY A 170 6.85 -3.24 -10.44
N ILE A 171 7.47 -2.12 -10.06
CA ILE A 171 8.74 -2.08 -9.35
C ILE A 171 8.64 -1.06 -8.22
N GLN A 172 9.13 -1.43 -7.04
CA GLN A 172 9.31 -0.50 -5.94
C GLN A 172 10.81 -0.27 -5.76
N THR A 173 11.26 0.95 -5.99
CA THR A 173 12.68 1.32 -6.02
C THR A 173 12.96 2.50 -5.10
N ASN A 174 14.19 2.56 -4.60
CA ASN A 174 14.73 3.71 -3.90
C ASN A 174 15.08 4.89 -4.85
N GLY A 175 14.99 4.68 -6.17
CA GLY A 175 15.17 5.71 -7.21
C GLY A 175 16.63 6.00 -7.56
N THR A 176 17.61 5.61 -6.75
CA THR A 176 19.02 6.00 -6.96
C THR A 176 19.67 5.32 -8.18
N LEU A 177 19.09 4.23 -8.68
CA LEU A 177 19.53 3.52 -9.88
C LEU A 177 18.56 3.68 -11.06
N LEU A 178 17.56 4.54 -10.92
CA LEU A 178 16.55 4.79 -11.96
C LEU A 178 17.09 5.82 -12.96
N ASP A 179 18.04 5.38 -13.77
CA ASP A 179 18.62 6.16 -14.88
C ASP A 179 17.66 6.26 -16.08
N ASP A 180 18.06 7.01 -17.12
CA ASP A 180 17.21 7.25 -18.30
C ASP A 180 16.90 5.95 -19.06
N ASP A 181 17.84 5.01 -19.13
CA ASP A 181 17.64 3.71 -19.76
C ASP A 181 16.63 2.86 -18.99
N ALA A 182 16.71 2.84 -17.67
CA ALA A 182 15.74 2.15 -16.82
C ALA A 182 14.34 2.80 -16.90
N LEU A 183 14.27 4.13 -16.91
CA LEU A 183 13.01 4.86 -17.08
C LEU A 183 12.35 4.53 -18.41
N GLU A 184 13.08 4.61 -19.51
CA GLU A 184 12.57 4.30 -20.85
C GLU A 184 12.11 2.85 -20.92
N PHE A 185 12.89 1.90 -20.39
CA PHE A 185 12.51 0.49 -20.36
C PHE A 185 11.18 0.28 -19.63
N LEU A 186 11.05 0.81 -18.41
CA LEU A 186 9.88 0.59 -17.55
C LEU A 186 8.63 1.29 -18.09
N THR A 187 8.77 2.55 -18.53
CA THR A 187 7.61 3.36 -18.99
C THR A 187 7.09 2.90 -20.35
N SER A 188 7.96 2.54 -21.30
CA SER A 188 7.55 1.98 -22.60
C SER A 188 6.79 0.65 -22.49
N ARG A 189 6.97 -0.07 -21.37
CA ARG A 189 6.28 -1.34 -21.04
C ARG A 189 5.13 -1.17 -20.06
N ASN A 190 4.77 0.07 -19.74
CA ASN A 190 3.68 0.39 -18.83
C ASN A 190 3.84 -0.25 -17.44
N VAL A 191 5.07 -0.40 -16.96
CA VAL A 191 5.40 -0.97 -15.64
C VAL A 191 5.10 0.05 -14.54
N GLY A 192 4.38 -0.36 -13.50
CA GLY A 192 4.12 0.52 -12.34
C GLY A 192 5.41 0.89 -11.61
N ILE A 193 5.64 2.17 -11.30
CA ILE A 193 6.85 2.64 -10.60
C ILE A 193 6.48 3.21 -9.23
N GLY A 194 6.90 2.51 -8.18
CA GLY A 194 6.82 2.99 -6.80
C GLY A 194 8.15 3.61 -6.36
N LEU A 195 8.19 4.94 -6.25
CA LEU A 195 9.35 5.67 -5.75
C LEU A 195 9.30 5.83 -4.24
N SER A 196 10.38 5.47 -3.57
CA SER A 196 10.48 5.64 -2.12
C SER A 196 10.98 7.04 -1.75
N LEU A 197 10.19 7.83 -1.02
CA LEU A 197 10.57 9.15 -0.50
C LEU A 197 9.90 9.43 0.85
N ASP A 198 10.69 9.83 1.85
CA ASP A 198 10.24 9.97 3.24
C ASP A 198 10.17 11.44 3.73
N GLY A 199 10.29 12.42 2.85
CA GLY A 199 10.26 13.84 3.25
C GLY A 199 10.28 14.78 2.05
N HIS A 200 9.80 16.01 2.26
CA HIS A 200 9.76 17.07 1.23
C HIS A 200 11.11 17.75 1.01
N GLU A 201 12.07 17.54 1.90
CA GLU A 201 13.40 18.12 1.84
C GLU A 201 14.46 17.14 2.36
N ALA A 202 15.71 17.40 1.99
CA ALA A 202 16.86 16.57 2.34
C ALA A 202 17.03 16.40 3.86
N SER A 203 16.87 17.47 4.64
CA SER A 203 16.96 17.47 6.12
C SER A 203 15.96 16.52 6.79
N VAL A 204 14.88 16.15 6.12
CA VAL A 204 13.89 15.19 6.61
C VAL A 204 14.13 13.80 6.01
N ALA A 205 14.12 13.70 4.68
CA ALA A 205 14.19 12.42 3.97
C ALA A 205 15.52 11.68 4.21
N ASP A 206 16.63 12.40 4.25
CA ASP A 206 17.95 11.80 4.38
C ASP A 206 18.26 11.36 5.82
N ARG A 207 17.43 11.70 6.82
CA ARG A 207 17.60 11.20 8.20
C ARG A 207 17.49 9.69 8.26
N THR A 208 16.62 9.12 7.45
CA THR A 208 16.32 7.68 7.41
C THR A 208 16.85 6.99 6.16
N ARG A 209 16.96 7.70 5.03
CA ARG A 209 17.34 7.12 3.72
C ARG A 209 18.76 7.52 3.30
N LYS A 210 19.74 6.72 3.68
CA LYS A 210 21.17 6.96 3.39
C LYS A 210 21.79 5.81 2.62
N THR A 211 22.83 6.10 1.84
CA THR A 211 23.71 5.06 1.29
C THR A 211 24.50 4.38 2.41
N TRP A 212 25.15 3.26 2.12
CA TRP A 212 26.10 2.62 3.04
C TRP A 212 27.27 3.53 3.47
N ALA A 213 27.56 4.58 2.68
CA ALA A 213 28.56 5.60 3.00
C ALA A 213 27.99 6.78 3.82
N GLY A 214 26.69 6.77 4.13
CA GLY A 214 26.02 7.81 4.92
C GLY A 214 25.51 9.01 4.12
N SER A 215 25.65 9.00 2.79
CA SER A 215 25.15 10.08 1.92
C SER A 215 23.62 10.03 1.79
N GLY A 216 22.99 11.19 1.79
CA GLY A 216 21.56 11.35 1.50
C GLY A 216 21.18 10.99 0.06
N THR A 217 19.90 10.74 -0.18
CA THR A 217 19.36 10.29 -1.48
C THR A 217 18.25 11.17 -2.01
N PHE A 218 17.77 12.14 -1.21
CA PHE A 218 16.68 13.04 -1.58
C PHE A 218 16.87 13.69 -2.95
N ALA A 219 18.04 14.29 -3.20
CA ALA A 219 18.30 15.01 -4.46
C ALA A 219 18.20 14.11 -5.70
N SER A 220 18.64 12.85 -5.59
CA SER A 220 18.52 11.88 -6.67
C SER A 220 17.07 11.54 -6.97
N VAL A 221 16.23 11.41 -5.93
CA VAL A 221 14.81 11.10 -6.08
C VAL A 221 14.01 12.32 -6.57
N ASP A 222 14.31 13.52 -6.06
CA ASP A 222 13.66 14.77 -6.47
C ASP A 222 13.80 15.02 -7.98
N ALA A 223 14.99 14.75 -8.53
CA ALA A 223 15.25 14.89 -9.96
C ALA A 223 14.41 13.95 -10.85
N LEU A 224 13.89 12.84 -10.31
CA LEU A 224 13.07 11.88 -11.06
C LEU A 224 11.64 12.38 -11.29
N PHE A 225 11.14 13.28 -10.45
CA PHE A 225 9.75 13.76 -10.58
C PHE A 225 9.50 14.48 -11.90
N GLU A 226 10.49 15.24 -12.39
CA GLU A 226 10.37 15.87 -13.70
C GLU A 226 10.39 14.84 -14.83
N LYS A 227 11.22 13.80 -14.71
CA LYS A 227 11.32 12.73 -15.72
C LYS A 227 10.07 11.85 -15.79
N LEU A 228 9.40 11.65 -14.66
CA LEU A 228 8.16 10.87 -14.56
C LEU A 228 6.90 11.70 -14.81
N ARG A 229 7.03 13.01 -15.04
CA ARG A 229 5.89 13.90 -15.27
C ARG A 229 5.06 13.40 -16.44
N GLY A 230 3.77 13.15 -16.18
CA GLY A 230 2.81 12.68 -17.19
C GLY A 230 2.76 11.15 -17.35
N TYR A 231 3.66 10.40 -16.71
CA TYR A 231 3.50 8.94 -16.63
C TYR A 231 2.38 8.61 -15.64
N PRO A 232 1.33 7.87 -16.01
CA PRO A 232 0.18 7.66 -15.13
C PRO A 232 0.39 6.58 -14.06
N ASN A 233 1.34 5.67 -14.30
CA ASN A 233 1.55 4.49 -13.47
C ASN A 233 2.77 4.64 -12.55
N TYR A 234 2.88 5.78 -11.87
CA TYR A 234 3.84 5.92 -10.76
C TYR A 234 3.17 6.39 -9.49
N ASN A 235 3.75 6.05 -8.36
CA ASN A 235 3.34 6.52 -7.05
C ASN A 235 4.55 6.74 -6.14
N VAL A 236 4.34 7.49 -5.06
CA VAL A 236 5.34 7.64 -4.00
C VAL A 236 4.96 6.80 -2.80
N LEU A 237 5.94 6.08 -2.24
CA LEU A 237 5.84 5.35 -1.00
C LEU A 237 6.66 6.07 0.08
N CYS A 238 6.00 6.48 1.15
CA CYS A 238 6.63 7.10 2.31
C CYS A 238 6.50 6.16 3.51
N THR A 239 7.60 5.87 4.17
CA THR A 239 7.60 5.24 5.48
C THR A 239 7.44 6.32 6.54
N VAL A 240 6.33 6.30 7.27
CA VAL A 240 6.08 7.26 8.35
C VAL A 240 6.83 6.81 9.60
N THR A 241 7.72 7.66 10.09
CA THR A 241 8.58 7.45 11.25
C THR A 241 8.54 8.67 12.17
N LYS A 242 9.16 8.58 13.34
CA LYS A 242 9.36 9.74 14.23
C LYS A 242 10.16 10.88 13.59
N GLU A 243 10.93 10.57 12.54
CA GLU A 243 11.84 11.54 11.89
C GLU A 243 11.09 12.46 10.91
N ASN A 244 9.94 12.02 10.37
CA ASN A 244 9.18 12.73 9.34
C ASN A 244 7.69 12.95 9.67
N MET A 245 7.15 12.40 10.77
CA MET A 245 5.72 12.50 11.08
C MET A 245 5.19 13.94 11.18
N MET A 246 6.04 14.87 11.62
CA MET A 246 5.68 16.29 11.74
C MET A 246 5.71 17.04 10.40
N ALA A 247 6.26 16.43 9.36
CA ALA A 247 6.47 17.01 8.03
C ALA A 247 5.59 16.37 6.95
N LEU A 248 4.59 15.57 7.34
CA LEU A 248 3.73 14.83 6.39
C LEU A 248 2.85 15.76 5.56
N THR A 249 2.31 16.84 6.16
CA THR A 249 1.54 17.84 5.42
C THR A 249 2.39 18.47 4.32
N ASP A 250 3.60 18.93 4.68
CA ASP A 250 4.55 19.51 3.74
C ASP A 250 4.95 18.51 2.64
N LEU A 251 5.11 17.23 2.98
CA LEU A 251 5.35 16.16 2.00
C LEU A 251 4.21 16.04 1.00
N VAL A 252 2.96 16.01 1.46
CA VAL A 252 1.80 15.92 0.56
C VAL A 252 1.72 17.14 -0.36
N GLU A 253 1.91 18.35 0.17
CA GLU A 253 1.95 19.58 -0.63
C GLU A 253 3.07 19.57 -1.66
N TYR A 254 4.27 19.16 -1.25
CA TYR A 254 5.44 19.02 -2.11
C TYR A 254 5.22 18.02 -3.26
N LEU A 255 4.60 16.87 -2.97
CA LEU A 255 4.25 15.85 -3.97
C LEU A 255 3.14 16.33 -4.91
N HIS A 256 2.14 17.03 -4.38
CA HIS A 256 1.08 17.63 -5.17
C HIS A 256 1.62 18.66 -6.17
N ALA A 257 2.52 19.56 -5.72
CA ALA A 257 3.18 20.54 -6.58
C ALA A 257 4.01 19.90 -7.72
N ARG A 258 4.43 18.64 -7.54
CA ARG A 258 5.14 17.83 -8.54
C ARG A 258 4.23 16.91 -9.36
N HIS A 259 2.91 17.07 -9.22
CA HIS A 259 1.89 16.28 -9.92
C HIS A 259 2.00 14.77 -9.69
N VAL A 260 2.51 14.36 -8.52
CA VAL A 260 2.51 12.95 -8.12
C VAL A 260 1.06 12.47 -7.97
N PRO A 261 0.62 11.45 -8.73
CA PRO A 261 -0.80 11.10 -8.80
C PRO A 261 -1.27 10.37 -7.55
N VAL A 262 -0.38 9.60 -6.90
CA VAL A 262 -0.69 8.81 -5.71
C VAL A 262 0.49 8.83 -4.74
N CYS A 263 0.20 9.06 -3.46
CA CYS A 263 1.14 8.88 -2.36
C CYS A 263 0.57 7.86 -1.36
N MET A 264 1.39 6.88 -0.97
CA MET A 264 1.07 5.92 0.08
C MET A 264 1.90 6.21 1.32
N LEU A 265 1.23 6.56 2.41
CA LEU A 265 1.85 6.77 3.72
C LEU A 265 1.73 5.47 4.53
N ASN A 266 2.87 4.79 4.73
CA ASN A 266 2.93 3.53 5.46
C ASN A 266 3.58 3.77 6.84
N PRO A 267 2.82 3.73 7.95
CA PRO A 267 3.40 3.74 9.29
C PRO A 267 4.43 2.63 9.45
N LEU A 268 5.58 2.96 10.03
CA LEU A 268 6.57 1.97 10.42
C LEU A 268 5.88 0.91 11.28
N ARG A 269 5.83 -0.32 10.77
CA ARG A 269 5.23 -1.45 11.48
C ARG A 269 6.23 -1.98 12.50
N CYS A 270 5.73 -2.69 13.52
CA CYS A 270 6.53 -3.33 14.57
C CYS A 270 7.42 -4.49 14.08
N THR A 271 7.86 -4.45 12.81
CA THR A 271 8.69 -5.45 12.14
C THR A 271 10.18 -5.09 12.15
N SER A 272 10.57 -3.97 12.78
CA SER A 272 11.99 -3.69 13.05
C SER A 272 12.45 -4.59 14.20
N PRO A 273 13.50 -5.42 14.02
CA PRO A 273 13.93 -6.35 15.06
C PRO A 273 14.42 -5.69 16.34
N GLU A 274 14.95 -4.47 16.28
CA GLU A 274 15.40 -3.62 17.40
C GLU A 274 15.83 -2.26 16.85
#